data_AF-A0A7L2S2R8-F1
#
_entry.id   AF-A0A7L2S2R8-F1
#
_cell.length_a   1.000
_cell.length_b   1.000
_cell.length_c   1.000
_cell.angle_alpha   90.00
_cell.angle_beta   90.00
_cell.angle_gamma   90.00
#
_symmetry.space_group_name_H-M   'P 1'
#
loop_
_entity.id
_entity.type
_entity.pdbx_description
1 polymer ?
#
loop_
_entity_poly.entity_id
_entity_poly.type
_entity_poly.pdbx_seq_one_letter_code
_entity_poly.pdbx_strand_id
1 'polypeptide(L)'
;GFSLSKQVKTDVQGTMRSVFEKYDGKNPESTVVDYLQEQLHCCGVKNYSDWTTTQWFNSTGNNSVPQSCCQQEAKNCTGHLDQPQEL
;
A
#
# COMPACT_ATOMS: atom_id res chain seq x y z
N GLY A 1 21.64 -15.03 22.88
CA GLY A 1 21.38 -14.99 21.43
C GLY A 1 20.58 -13.75 21.12
N PHE A 2 21.14 -12.82 20.34
CA PHE A 2 20.45 -11.58 19.98
C PHE A 2 19.34 -11.90 18.97
N SER A 3 18.08 -11.69 19.35
CA SER A 3 16.92 -11.79 18.45
C SER A 3 16.90 -10.60 17.49
N LEU A 4 17.84 -10.61 16.54
CA LEU A 4 17.96 -9.62 15.46
C LEU A 4 16.67 -9.55 14.61
N SER A 5 15.91 -10.65 14.55
CA SER A 5 14.68 -10.76 13.76
C SER A 5 13.47 -10.00 14.31
N LYS A 6 13.43 -9.68 15.61
CA LYS A 6 12.33 -8.87 16.18
C LYS A 6 12.53 -7.37 15.92
N GLN A 7 13.76 -6.89 16.06
CA GLN A 7 14.10 -5.49 15.81
C GLN A 7 13.85 -5.13 14.34
N VAL A 8 14.38 -5.94 13.41
CA VAL A 8 14.25 -5.71 11.96
C VAL A 8 12.78 -5.64 11.51
N LYS A 9 11.91 -6.53 12.02
CA LYS A 9 10.48 -6.48 11.70
C LYS A 9 9.80 -5.20 12.19
N THR A 10 10.23 -4.69 13.33
CA THR A 10 9.65 -3.48 13.94
C THR A 10 10.10 -2.23 13.19
N ASP A 11 11.38 -2.16 12.83
CA ASP A 11 11.94 -1.06 12.04
C ASP A 11 11.36 -1.01 10.62
N VAL A 12 11.19 -2.18 9.98
CA VAL A 12 10.58 -2.28 8.64
C VAL A 12 9.10 -1.86 8.69
N GLN A 13 8.34 -2.29 9.70
CA GLN A 13 6.93 -1.88 9.84
C GLN A 13 6.78 -0.38 10.11
N GLY A 14 7.63 0.20 10.95
CA GLY A 14 7.64 1.65 11.20
C GLY A 14 7.96 2.43 9.94
N THR A 15 8.99 1.99 9.20
CA THR A 15 9.40 2.62 7.94
C THR A 15 8.31 2.52 6.87
N MET A 16 7.71 1.34 6.66
CA MET A 16 6.60 1.16 5.72
C MET A 16 5.42 2.06 6.06
N ARG A 17 5.04 2.17 7.35
CA ARG A 17 3.95 3.04 7.77
C ARG A 17 4.23 4.51 7.43
N SER A 18 5.45 4.99 7.69
CA SER A 18 5.84 6.36 7.34
C SER A 18 5.84 6.62 5.84
N VAL A 19 6.18 5.62 5.02
CA VAL A 19 6.12 5.74 3.55
C VAL A 19 4.67 5.81 3.07
N PHE A 20 3.77 4.98 3.63
CA PHE A 20 2.34 5.03 3.32
C PHE A 20 1.67 6.35 3.75
N GLU A 21 2.11 6.93 4.87
CA GLU A 21 1.63 8.25 5.32
C GLU A 21 2.03 9.38 4.38
N LYS A 22 3.18 9.25 3.69
CA LYS A 22 3.69 10.21 2.70
C LYS A 22 3.29 9.91 1.26
N TYR A 23 2.56 8.82 1.04
CA TYR A 23 2.15 8.42 -0.30
C TYR A 23 1.22 9.48 -0.90
N ASP A 24 1.59 9.99 -2.07
CA ASP A 24 0.86 11.02 -2.81
C ASP A 24 0.66 10.65 -4.29
N GLY A 25 1.16 9.48 -4.71
CA GLY A 25 1.10 8.99 -6.09
C GLY A 25 1.95 9.79 -7.10
N LYS A 26 2.82 10.70 -6.62
CA LYS A 26 3.59 11.63 -7.47
C LYS A 26 5.08 11.62 -7.15
N ASN A 27 5.44 11.40 -5.89
CA ASN A 27 6.82 11.42 -5.44
C ASN A 27 7.53 10.08 -5.71
N PRO A 28 8.88 10.06 -5.77
CA PRO A 28 9.63 8.82 -6.00
C PRO A 28 9.40 7.75 -4.93
N GLU A 29 9.10 8.15 -3.69
CA GLU A 29 8.78 7.21 -2.60
C GLU A 29 7.49 6.44 -2.90
N SER A 30 6.49 7.10 -3.51
CA SER A 30 5.23 6.49 -3.95
C SER A 30 5.47 5.47 -5.05
N THR A 31 6.37 5.76 -6.00
CA THR A 31 6.77 4.78 -7.03
C THR A 31 7.42 3.53 -6.43
N VAL A 32 8.18 3.67 -5.34
CA VAL A 32 8.75 2.51 -4.63
C VAL A 32 7.65 1.69 -3.97
N VAL A 33 6.63 2.33 -3.38
CA VAL A 33 5.45 1.61 -2.84
C VAL A 33 4.75 0.84 -3.94
N ASP A 34 4.45 1.51 -5.06
CA ASP A 34 3.77 0.89 -6.20
C ASP A 34 4.53 -0.32 -6.72
N TYR A 35 5.85 -0.18 -6.91
CA TYR A 35 6.71 -1.27 -7.33
C TYR A 35 6.69 -2.44 -6.35
N LEU A 36 6.78 -2.18 -5.04
CA LEU A 36 6.74 -3.24 -4.04
C LEU A 36 5.39 -3.95 -4.02
N GLN A 37 4.29 -3.22 -4.17
CA GLN A 37 2.93 -3.77 -4.22
C GLN A 37 2.74 -4.68 -5.43
N GLU A 38 3.20 -4.26 -6.60
CA GLU A 38 3.16 -5.07 -7.83
C GLU A 38 4.05 -6.31 -7.73
N GLN A 39 5.28 -6.17 -7.21
CA GLN A 39 6.23 -7.28 -7.14
C GLN A 39 5.83 -8.32 -6.09
N LEU A 40 5.37 -7.86 -4.92
CA LEU A 40 4.99 -8.73 -3.81
C LEU A 40 3.53 -9.18 -3.90
N HIS A 41 2.77 -8.65 -4.87
CA HIS A 41 1.34 -8.89 -5.03
C HIS A 41 0.58 -8.62 -3.74
N CYS A 42 0.84 -7.45 -3.13
CA CYS A 42 0.22 -7.03 -1.89
C CYS A 42 -0.40 -5.64 -2.01
N CYS A 43 -1.43 -5.38 -1.19
CA CYS A 43 -2.02 -4.07 -1.05
C CYS A 43 -2.03 -3.70 0.43
N GLY A 44 -1.27 -2.69 0.83
CA GLY A 44 -1.09 -2.34 2.25
C GLY A 44 0.06 -3.07 2.95
N VAL A 45 0.23 -2.77 4.23
CA VAL A 45 1.23 -3.43 5.11
C VAL A 45 0.73 -4.80 5.55
N LYS A 46 -0.58 -4.89 5.82
CA LYS A 46 -1.32 -6.08 6.19
C LYS A 46 -2.43 -6.37 5.18
N ASN A 47 -3.17 -5.34 4.77
CA ASN A 47 -4.25 -5.46 3.79
C ASN A 47 -4.65 -4.08 3.23
N TYR A 48 -5.49 -4.05 2.18
CA TYR A 48 -5.92 -2.84 1.49
C TYR A 48 -6.55 -1.82 2.45
N SER A 49 -7.15 -2.29 3.56
CA SER A 49 -7.74 -1.44 4.59
C SER A 49 -6.73 -0.50 5.25
N ASP A 50 -5.43 -0.79 5.21
CA ASP A 50 -4.41 0.10 5.78
C ASP A 50 -4.42 1.47 5.09
N TRP A 51 -4.78 1.52 3.80
CA TRP A 51 -4.95 2.76 3.05
C TRP A 51 -6.04 3.66 3.64
N THR A 52 -7.08 3.11 4.25
CA THR A 52 -8.19 3.92 4.83
C THR A 52 -7.73 4.88 5.93
N THR A 53 -6.55 4.63 6.50
CA THR A 53 -5.95 5.46 7.55
C THR A 53 -4.91 6.46 7.04
N THR A 54 -4.57 6.44 5.75
CA THR A 54 -3.56 7.33 5.17
C THR A 54 -4.15 8.65 4.69
N GLN A 55 -3.29 9.66 4.48
CA GLN A 55 -3.72 10.93 3.91
C GLN A 55 -4.20 10.78 2.46
N TRP A 56 -3.63 9.84 1.71
CA TRP A 56 -4.07 9.50 0.35
C TRP A 56 -5.57 9.24 0.31
N PHE A 57 -6.07 8.34 1.16
CA PHE A 57 -7.48 7.97 1.15
C PHE A 57 -8.41 9.15 1.44
N ASN A 58 -8.00 10.02 2.37
CA ASN A 58 -8.73 11.25 2.69
C ASN A 58 -8.66 12.29 1.58
N SER A 59 -7.53 12.37 0.86
CA SER A 59 -7.28 13.37 -0.19
C SER A 59 -7.97 13.02 -1.50
N THR A 60 -7.95 11.75 -1.89
CA THR A 60 -8.53 11.29 -3.16
C THR A 60 -10.06 11.25 -3.08
N GLY A 61 -10.64 11.07 -1.88
CA GLY A 61 -12.08 11.16 -1.62
C GLY A 61 -12.95 10.08 -2.28
N ASN A 62 -12.34 9.17 -3.05
CA ASN A 62 -13.00 8.14 -3.86
C ASN A 62 -12.90 6.75 -3.23
N ASN A 63 -12.69 6.64 -1.91
CA ASN A 63 -12.53 5.34 -1.24
C ASN A 63 -11.62 4.36 -2.02
N SER A 64 -10.49 4.84 -2.53
CA SER A 64 -9.65 4.07 -3.43
C SER A 64 -8.24 3.89 -2.90
N VAL A 65 -7.65 2.75 -3.24
CA VAL A 65 -6.24 2.43 -3.07
C VAL A 65 -5.48 2.77 -4.37
N PRO A 66 -4.15 2.79 -4.34
CA PRO A 66 -3.35 2.89 -5.56
C PRO A 66 -3.65 1.80 -6.58
N GLN A 67 -3.43 2.12 -7.85
CA GLN A 67 -3.60 1.16 -8.96
C GLN A 67 -2.63 -0.03 -8.87
N SER A 68 -1.50 0.13 -8.19
CA SER A 68 -0.52 -0.93 -7.92
C SER A 68 -1.07 -2.06 -7.05
N CYS A 69 -2.17 -1.82 -6.33
CA CYS A 69 -2.93 -2.86 -5.63
C CYS A 69 -3.79 -3.72 -6.54
N CYS A 70 -3.96 -3.35 -7.81
CA CYS A 70 -4.82 -4.11 -8.72
C CYS A 70 -4.20 -5.46 -9.07
N GLN A 71 -5.02 -6.51 -9.06
CA GLN A 71 -4.62 -7.81 -9.56
C GLN A 71 -4.33 -7.73 -11.08
N GLN A 72 -3.34 -8.50 -11.54
CA GLN A 72 -2.95 -8.48 -12.95
C GLN A 72 -4.07 -8.94 -13.89
N GLU A 73 -4.96 -9.84 -13.43
CA GLU A 73 -6.11 -10.30 -14.21
C GLU A 73 -7.27 -9.29 -14.27
N ALA A 74 -7.26 -8.26 -13.42
CA ALA A 74 -8.35 -7.30 -13.32
C ALA A 74 -8.27 -6.24 -14.44
N LYS A 75 -9.06 -6.43 -15.50
CA LYS A 75 -9.03 -5.57 -16.69
C LYS A 75 -9.46 -4.12 -16.47
N ASN A 76 -10.30 -3.86 -15.47
CA ASN A 76 -10.85 -2.53 -15.19
C ASN A 76 -10.72 -2.18 -13.70
N CYS A 77 -9.67 -2.65 -13.04
CA CYS A 77 -9.45 -2.27 -11.66
C CYS A 77 -9.17 -0.76 -11.59
N THR A 78 -9.96 -0.08 -10.77
CA THR A 78 -9.85 1.37 -10.51
C THR A 78 -9.20 1.64 -9.14
N GLY A 79 -8.88 0.59 -8.40
CA GLY A 79 -8.46 0.69 -7.00
C GLY A 79 -9.62 0.97 -6.03
N HIS A 80 -10.88 0.97 -6.47
CA HIS A 80 -12.01 1.29 -5.61
C HIS A 80 -12.28 0.15 -4.61
N LEU A 81 -12.50 0.51 -3.35
CA LEU A 81 -12.81 -0.48 -2.31
C LEU A 81 -14.18 -1.15 -2.48
N ASP A 82 -15.02 -0.69 -3.40
CA ASP A 82 -16.31 -1.32 -3.75
C ASP A 82 -16.13 -2.60 -4.59
N GLN A 83 -14.93 -2.80 -5.16
CA GLN A 83 -14.57 -3.99 -5.94
C GLN A 83 -13.37 -4.70 -5.31
N PRO A 84 -13.46 -5.17 -4.05
CA PRO A 84 -12.32 -5.75 -3.34
C PRO A 84 -11.85 -7.10 -3.92
N GLN A 85 -12.61 -7.69 -4.85
CA GLN A 85 -12.21 -8.90 -5.58
C GLN A 85 -11.13 -8.64 -6.63
N GLU A 86 -10.96 -7.37 -7.05
CA GLU A 86 -9.99 -6.93 -8.05
C GLU A 86 -8.68 -6.39 -7.44
N LEU A 87 -8.62 -6.35 -6.10
CA LEU A 87 -7.50 -5.85 -5.27
C LEU A 87 -6.67 -6.97 -4.63
#